data_AF-A0A3Q7FR13-F1
#
_entry.id   AF-A0A3Q7FR13-F1
#
_cell.length_a   1.000
_cell.length_b   1.000
_cell.length_c   1.000
_cell.angle_alpha   90.00
_cell.angle_beta   90.00
_cell.angle_gamma   90.00
#
_symmetry.space_group_name_H-M   'P 1'
#
loop_
_entity.id
_entity.type
_entity.pdbx_description
1 polymer ?
#
loop_
_entity_poly.entity_id
_entity_poly.type
_entity_poly.pdbx_seq_one_letter_code
_entity_poly.pdbx_strand_id
1 'polypeptide(L)'
;MDCAARTHSVVFSALFPKNSANSRVFTVKCSSKNLSLDGASSGLVERPWKVADARLVLEDGSIWKAKSFGARGTQVGEVVFNTSLTGYQEIITDPSYAGQFVLMTNPHIGNTGMNFDDEESVQCFLAGLVIRSLSIRFAPQIGDAQRPLVTIWLKGTSWVYVSPIRVVYKATSHFHFKLWNSSSLIYQPLYHATDDVDTRAITRRLREDGSLIGVLSTENSKSDEELLEMSRTWDIVGVDLISGVSCKSPYQWIDRTGSDWEFNDNGRNKETFNVVAYDFGIKHNILRRLASYGCKITVVPSTWPASETLKMNPDGVLFSNGPGDPSAVPYAVEAVKELIGEVPVFGICMGHQLLGQALGGKTFKMKFGHHGGNHPVRNLRNGCVEISAQNHNYAVDPESLPDGVEVTHVNLNDGSCAGLASSKMKLMSLQYHPEASPGPHDSDPALSVVTEIGMDKALTTVVSLKSSTFWVSKKAKQEISNISNDLSNLSNTVEEKAKWIFNKLKGKPTKSLPDLLREYNLPCGLFPQNITCYEFDESNSKLIVYLPSTCEICFKDSSVMRYATRVKGTLSRGKLAGVDGMKTKVLVWVKVTSINVESYKSDKLWFNAGVKKSRSKVAYEIPRDAVKVEEF
;
A
#
# COMPACT_ATOMS: atom_id res chain seq x y z
N MET A 1 -14.51 -23.86 28.14
CA MET A 1 -14.63 -22.50 27.62
C MET A 1 -14.08 -21.56 28.67
N ASP A 2 -13.24 -20.63 28.23
CA ASP A 2 -12.74 -19.41 28.87
C ASP A 2 -12.36 -19.48 30.36
N CYS A 3 -11.07 -19.72 30.59
CA CYS A 3 -10.40 -19.50 31.86
C CYS A 3 -9.11 -18.70 31.59
N ALA A 4 -9.00 -17.50 32.16
CA ALA A 4 -7.80 -16.67 32.10
C ALA A 4 -7.62 -15.95 33.45
N ALA A 5 -6.76 -16.52 34.31
CA ALA A 5 -6.55 -16.02 35.67
C ALA A 5 -5.69 -14.74 35.70
N ARG A 6 -5.95 -13.85 36.66
CA ARG A 6 -5.08 -12.71 36.96
C ARG A 6 -3.99 -13.14 37.93
N THR A 7 -2.72 -12.96 37.56
CA THR A 7 -1.57 -13.16 38.44
C THR A 7 -1.48 -12.02 39.45
N HIS A 8 -1.78 -12.31 40.72
CA HIS A 8 -1.51 -11.40 41.84
C HIS A 8 -0.13 -11.73 42.43
N SER A 9 0.76 -10.72 42.47
CA SER A 9 2.04 -10.80 43.18
C SER A 9 1.83 -10.68 44.69
N VAL A 10 1.79 -11.82 45.38
CA VAL A 10 1.72 -11.87 46.85
C VAL A 10 3.13 -11.76 47.44
N VAL A 11 3.40 -10.70 48.20
CA VAL A 11 4.62 -10.58 49.01
C VAL A 11 4.42 -11.37 50.30
N PHE A 12 5.16 -12.46 50.46
CA PHE A 12 5.17 -13.24 51.71
C PHE A 12 6.18 -12.66 52.70
N SER A 13 5.69 -12.12 53.82
CA SER A 13 6.46 -11.86 55.04
C SER A 13 6.00 -12.80 56.15
N ALA A 14 6.67 -13.96 56.28
CA ALA A 14 6.34 -14.95 57.29
C ALA A 14 6.92 -14.57 58.67
N LEU A 15 6.06 -14.15 59.60
CA LEU A 15 6.38 -14.01 61.02
C LEU A 15 5.33 -14.75 61.86
N PHE A 16 5.71 -15.91 62.38
CA PHE A 16 4.93 -16.62 63.40
C PHE A 16 5.34 -16.14 64.80
N PRO A 17 4.38 -16.00 65.72
CA PRO A 17 4.42 -16.92 66.85
C PRO A 17 3.05 -17.50 67.27
N LYS A 18 3.04 -18.82 67.43
CA LYS A 18 2.34 -19.65 68.45
C LYS A 18 0.96 -19.24 69.03
N ASN A 19 0.07 -20.23 68.93
CA ASN A 19 -0.89 -20.72 69.94
C ASN A 19 -2.38 -20.34 69.89
N SER A 20 -3.16 -21.36 70.28
CA SER A 20 -4.59 -21.39 70.63
C SER A 20 -5.59 -21.31 69.47
N ALA A 21 -6.64 -22.12 69.56
CA ALA A 21 -7.74 -22.19 68.61
C ALA A 21 -8.88 -21.28 69.04
N ASN A 22 -9.59 -20.70 68.06
CA ASN A 22 -11.05 -20.72 67.95
C ASN A 22 -11.50 -20.04 66.65
N SER A 23 -12.53 -20.57 66.00
CA SER A 23 -13.13 -19.95 64.81
C SER A 23 -13.82 -18.64 65.18
N ARG A 24 -13.58 -17.57 64.41
CA ARG A 24 -14.28 -16.29 64.54
C ARG A 24 -14.60 -15.69 63.17
N VAL A 25 -15.83 -15.18 63.04
CA VAL A 25 -16.35 -14.54 61.82
C VAL A 25 -15.75 -13.14 61.67
N PHE A 26 -15.31 -12.79 60.47
CA PHE A 26 -14.80 -11.45 60.16
C PHE A 26 -15.90 -10.54 59.58
N THR A 27 -16.47 -9.69 60.43
CA THR A 27 -17.33 -8.58 59.98
C THR A 27 -16.47 -7.35 59.68
N VAL A 28 -16.27 -7.04 58.39
CA VAL A 28 -15.51 -5.85 57.99
C VAL A 28 -16.39 -4.60 58.12
N LYS A 29 -16.12 -3.77 59.14
CA LYS A 29 -16.65 -2.40 59.23
C LYS A 29 -15.82 -1.47 58.33
N CYS A 30 -16.41 -0.99 57.23
CA CYS A 30 -15.89 0.19 56.55
C CYS A 30 -16.15 1.44 57.41
N SER A 31 -15.09 2.14 57.79
CA SER A 31 -15.17 3.52 58.31
C SER A 31 -14.48 4.46 57.33
N SER A 32 -15.26 5.29 56.64
CA SER A 32 -14.72 6.37 55.81
C SER A 32 -14.09 7.43 56.71
N LYS A 33 -12.74 7.45 56.79
CA LYS A 33 -12.05 8.65 57.24
C LYS A 33 -12.21 9.71 56.15
N ASN A 34 -12.92 10.79 56.46
CA ASN A 34 -12.91 11.99 55.63
C ASN A 34 -11.49 12.57 55.67
N LEU A 35 -10.74 12.37 54.58
CA LEU A 35 -9.54 13.14 54.31
C LEU A 35 -9.97 14.52 53.81
N SER A 36 -9.38 15.57 54.36
CA SER A 36 -9.56 16.96 53.95
C SER A 36 -9.16 17.16 52.49
N LEU A 37 -9.76 18.16 51.83
CA LEU A 37 -9.58 18.44 50.40
C LEU A 37 -8.18 18.98 50.02
N ASP A 38 -7.32 19.22 51.01
CA ASP A 38 -5.96 19.72 50.86
C ASP A 38 -4.95 18.56 50.80
N GLY A 39 -4.47 18.22 49.59
CA GLY A 39 -3.44 17.18 49.42
C GLY A 39 -3.58 16.27 48.19
N ALA A 40 -4.57 16.50 47.32
CA ALA A 40 -4.73 15.73 46.08
C ALA A 40 -3.64 16.10 45.03
N SER A 41 -2.43 15.54 45.18
CA SER A 41 -1.39 15.63 44.16
C SER A 41 -1.87 14.97 42.86
N SER A 42 -2.21 15.77 41.86
CA SER A 42 -2.72 15.27 40.59
C SER A 42 -1.65 14.45 39.87
N GLY A 43 -1.92 13.16 39.68
CA GLY A 43 -1.01 12.20 39.03
C GLY A 43 -0.91 12.39 37.51
N LEU A 44 -0.59 13.61 37.07
CA LEU A 44 -0.35 13.95 35.68
C LEU A 44 0.96 13.33 35.23
N VAL A 45 0.91 12.56 34.14
CA VAL A 45 2.11 12.05 33.47
C VAL A 45 2.83 13.24 32.84
N GLU A 46 4.03 13.54 33.33
CA GLU A 46 4.87 14.61 32.78
C GLU A 46 5.22 14.31 31.32
N ARG A 47 5.12 15.33 30.45
CA ARG A 47 5.40 15.16 29.02
C ARG A 47 6.92 15.11 28.80
N PRO A 48 7.49 14.12 28.10
CA PRO A 48 8.94 14.05 27.87
C PRO A 48 9.48 15.09 26.86
N TRP A 49 8.68 16.10 26.51
CA TRP A 49 9.04 17.21 25.62
C TRP A 49 8.49 18.55 26.12
N LYS A 50 9.25 19.63 25.87
CA LYS A 50 8.82 21.00 26.11
C LYS A 50 7.81 21.38 25.03
N VAL A 51 6.66 21.93 25.42
CA VAL A 51 5.63 22.42 24.47
C VAL A 51 5.78 23.94 24.33
N ALA A 52 5.59 24.44 23.10
CA ALA A 52 5.52 25.87 22.80
C ALA A 52 4.21 26.19 22.07
N ASP A 53 3.82 27.46 22.06
CA ASP A 53 2.85 27.96 21.09
C ASP A 53 3.40 27.88 19.67
N ALA A 54 2.51 27.67 18.71
CA ALA A 54 2.86 27.60 17.30
C ALA A 54 1.71 28.11 16.42
N ARG A 55 2.04 28.47 15.18
CA ARG A 55 1.10 28.86 14.12
C ARG A 55 1.44 28.09 12.85
N LEU A 56 0.41 27.65 12.14
CA LEU A 56 0.46 27.33 10.71
C LEU A 56 -0.28 28.45 9.97
N VAL A 57 0.43 29.22 9.16
CA VAL A 57 -0.14 30.24 8.27
C VAL A 57 -0.07 29.70 6.85
N LEU A 58 -1.15 29.80 6.07
CA LEU A 58 -1.19 29.40 4.66
C LEU A 58 -1.31 30.63 3.76
N GLU A 59 -0.83 30.53 2.52
CA GLU A 59 -0.81 31.64 1.54
C GLU A 59 -2.19 32.27 1.26
N ASP A 60 -3.26 31.50 1.47
CA ASP A 60 -4.65 31.95 1.37
C ASP A 60 -5.08 32.93 2.48
N GLY A 61 -4.22 33.16 3.48
CA GLY A 61 -4.48 34.00 4.65
C GLY A 61 -5.06 33.26 5.85
N SER A 62 -5.19 31.93 5.81
CA SER A 62 -5.71 31.16 6.94
C SER A 62 -4.63 30.89 7.99
N ILE A 63 -4.95 31.21 9.24
CA ILE A 63 -4.04 31.14 10.39
C ILE A 63 -4.59 30.13 11.39
N TRP A 64 -3.83 29.05 11.61
CA TRP A 64 -4.18 27.95 12.49
C TRP A 64 -3.24 27.94 13.69
N LYS A 65 -3.74 28.34 14.86
CA LYS A 65 -3.03 28.20 16.13
C LYS A 65 -2.82 26.73 16.45
N ALA A 66 -1.67 26.42 17.03
CA ALA A 66 -1.26 25.07 17.38
C ALA A 66 -0.35 25.06 18.61
N LYS A 67 0.09 23.87 19.01
CA LYS A 67 1.20 23.68 19.95
C LYS A 67 2.32 22.91 19.28
N SER A 68 3.57 23.38 19.41
CA SER A 68 4.73 22.64 18.94
C SER A 68 5.09 21.50 19.89
N PHE A 69 5.50 20.36 19.32
CA PHE A 69 6.02 19.20 20.04
C PHE A 69 7.44 18.78 19.62
N GLY A 70 8.01 19.40 18.59
CA GLY A 70 9.37 19.14 18.09
C GLY A 70 10.30 20.33 18.33
N ALA A 71 11.10 20.69 17.32
CA ALA A 71 12.01 21.82 17.43
C ALA A 71 11.28 23.18 17.35
N ARG A 72 12.06 24.25 17.50
CA ARG A 72 11.63 25.65 17.50
C ARG A 72 12.28 26.39 16.34
N GLY A 73 11.56 27.38 15.82
CA GLY A 73 11.98 28.27 14.74
C GLY A 73 10.80 28.64 13.87
N THR A 74 11.10 28.92 12.61
CA THR A 74 10.12 29.13 11.53
C THR A 74 10.59 28.35 10.31
N GLN A 75 9.68 27.61 9.68
CA GLN A 75 9.90 26.86 8.45
C GLN A 75 8.83 27.23 7.42
N VAL A 76 9.14 27.09 6.14
CA VAL A 76 8.23 27.26 5.00
C VAL A 76 8.21 25.96 4.19
N GLY A 77 7.07 25.60 3.63
CA GLY A 77 6.95 24.42 2.77
C GLY A 77 5.57 24.25 2.15
N GLU A 78 5.49 23.39 1.14
CA GLU A 78 4.22 23.02 0.50
C GLU A 78 3.43 22.06 1.39
N VAL A 79 2.18 22.39 1.72
CA VAL A 79 1.34 21.57 2.60
C VAL A 79 0.58 20.51 1.81
N VAL A 80 0.92 19.25 2.07
CA VAL A 80 0.26 18.05 1.54
C VAL A 80 -0.45 17.29 2.65
N PHE A 81 -1.44 16.46 2.34
CA PHE A 81 -2.10 15.60 3.33
C PHE A 81 -1.95 14.13 2.96
N ASN A 82 -1.60 13.26 3.93
CA ASN A 82 -1.45 11.82 3.71
C ASN A 82 -2.60 11.04 4.39
N THR A 83 -3.23 10.12 3.63
CA THR A 83 -4.40 9.34 4.05
C THR A 83 -4.08 8.09 4.88
N SER A 84 -2.81 7.69 4.98
CA SER A 84 -2.37 6.48 5.67
C SER A 84 -2.71 6.48 7.16
N LEU A 85 -3.25 5.37 7.64
CA LEU A 85 -3.64 5.17 9.04
C LEU A 85 -2.51 4.60 9.91
N THR A 86 -1.52 3.99 9.28
CA THR A 86 -0.31 3.42 9.89
C THR A 86 0.92 3.92 9.15
N GLY A 87 2.09 3.67 9.72
CA GLY A 87 3.36 3.90 9.05
C GLY A 87 3.82 5.36 8.98
N TYR A 88 3.60 6.11 10.05
CA TYR A 88 4.00 7.52 10.12
C TYR A 88 5.52 7.70 10.25
N GLN A 89 6.30 6.66 10.56
CA GLN A 89 7.76 6.77 10.65
C GLN A 89 8.37 6.73 9.25
N GLU A 90 7.95 5.74 8.47
CA GLU A 90 8.29 5.52 7.07
C GLU A 90 7.95 6.79 6.26
N ILE A 91 6.75 7.36 6.49
CA ILE A 91 6.32 8.64 5.90
C ILE A 91 7.24 9.81 6.27
N ILE A 92 7.70 9.97 7.52
CA ILE A 92 8.59 11.09 7.88
C ILE A 92 10.07 10.86 7.53
N THR A 93 10.43 9.67 7.04
CA THR A 93 11.77 9.33 6.57
C THR A 93 11.86 9.13 5.05
N ASP A 94 10.73 9.12 4.33
CA ASP A 94 10.67 9.16 2.86
C ASP A 94 11.26 10.49 2.32
N PRO A 95 12.35 10.45 1.51
CA PRO A 95 12.98 11.66 0.96
C PRO A 95 12.08 12.47 0.02
N SER A 96 11.01 11.87 -0.51
CA SER A 96 10.10 12.51 -1.47
C SER A 96 9.30 13.68 -0.85
N TYR A 97 9.23 13.76 0.48
CA TYR A 97 8.62 14.88 1.21
C TYR A 97 9.55 16.08 1.47
N ALA A 98 10.77 16.11 0.91
CA ALA A 98 11.66 17.26 1.07
C ALA A 98 10.96 18.57 0.66
N GLY A 99 11.09 19.62 1.48
CA GLY A 99 10.42 20.91 1.25
C GLY A 99 8.90 20.93 1.51
N GLN A 100 8.30 19.81 1.94
CA GLN A 100 6.86 19.71 2.18
C GLN A 100 6.50 19.62 3.67
N PHE A 101 5.30 20.09 4.02
CA PHE A 101 4.66 19.82 5.31
C PHE A 101 3.66 18.68 5.16
N VAL A 102 3.87 17.58 5.87
CA VAL A 102 2.97 16.42 5.83
C VAL A 102 1.88 16.56 6.88
N LEU A 103 0.63 16.62 6.43
CA LEU A 103 -0.54 16.63 7.29
C LEU A 103 -1.16 15.23 7.38
N MET A 104 -1.11 14.63 8.56
CA MET A 104 -1.67 13.30 8.77
C MET A 104 -3.19 13.36 8.98
N THR A 105 -3.96 12.67 8.14
CA THR A 105 -5.42 12.60 8.32
C THR A 105 -5.84 11.66 9.46
N ASN A 106 -5.01 10.66 9.79
CA ASN A 106 -5.19 9.86 11.00
C ASN A 106 -5.12 10.77 12.23
N PRO A 107 -6.15 10.78 13.11
CA PRO A 107 -6.16 11.68 14.24
C PRO A 107 -5.09 11.40 15.31
N HIS A 108 -4.56 10.17 15.41
CA HIS A 108 -3.61 9.76 16.45
C HIS A 108 -2.29 9.23 15.87
N ILE A 109 -1.20 9.96 16.12
CA ILE A 109 0.15 9.66 15.64
C ILE A 109 1.10 9.40 16.83
N GLY A 110 2.16 8.61 16.62
CA GLY A 110 3.14 8.26 17.67
C GLY A 110 2.72 7.08 18.57
N ASN A 111 1.67 6.33 18.22
CA ASN A 111 1.10 5.25 19.03
C ASN A 111 1.96 3.96 19.10
N THR A 112 2.85 3.76 18.13
CA THR A 112 3.84 2.66 18.08
C THR A 112 5.26 3.10 18.45
N GLY A 113 5.49 4.39 18.72
CA GLY A 113 6.82 4.92 19.00
C GLY A 113 7.62 5.17 17.72
N MET A 114 8.91 4.85 17.76
CA MET A 114 9.83 4.81 16.61
C MET A 114 10.85 3.68 16.84
N ASN A 115 11.27 3.00 15.78
CA ASN A 115 12.39 2.04 15.78
C ASN A 115 13.45 2.46 14.73
N PHE A 116 14.39 1.58 14.31
CA PHE A 116 15.37 1.89 13.25
C PHE A 116 15.06 1.21 11.90
N ASP A 117 14.29 0.14 11.93
CA ASP A 117 13.94 -0.69 10.78
C ASP A 117 12.90 0.02 9.88
N ASP A 118 11.97 0.73 10.50
CA ASP A 118 10.98 1.63 9.88
C ASP A 118 11.62 2.90 9.26
N GLU A 119 12.93 3.15 9.40
CA GLU A 119 13.60 4.30 8.76
C GLU A 119 13.82 4.05 7.25
N GLU A 120 13.08 4.76 6.41
CA GLU A 120 13.13 4.65 4.94
C GLU A 120 14.23 5.48 4.27
N SER A 121 14.97 6.29 5.02
CA SER A 121 16.23 6.89 4.56
C SER A 121 17.12 7.26 5.74
N VAL A 122 18.31 7.79 5.45
CA VAL A 122 19.29 8.19 6.47
C VAL A 122 18.86 9.40 7.33
N GLN A 123 17.77 10.11 7.00
CA GLN A 123 17.28 11.24 7.81
C GLN A 123 15.80 11.64 7.57
N CYS A 124 15.28 12.43 8.51
CA CYS A 124 13.99 13.10 8.43
C CYS A 124 14.03 14.29 7.43
N PHE A 125 13.60 14.07 6.18
CA PHE A 125 13.70 15.05 5.08
C PHE A 125 12.55 16.08 4.98
N LEU A 126 11.35 15.77 5.49
CA LEU A 126 10.20 16.70 5.43
C LEU A 126 10.43 18.00 6.24
N ALA A 127 9.85 19.11 5.77
CA ALA A 127 10.04 20.42 6.38
C ALA A 127 9.22 20.63 7.67
N GLY A 128 8.17 19.84 7.88
CA GLY A 128 7.33 19.88 9.11
C GLY A 128 6.18 18.87 9.11
N LEU A 129 5.66 18.54 10.29
CA LEU A 129 4.55 17.60 10.46
C LEU A 129 3.35 18.27 11.13
N VAL A 130 2.15 18.04 10.58
CA VAL A 130 0.87 18.56 11.08
C VAL A 130 -0.04 17.39 11.46
N ILE A 131 -0.37 17.24 12.75
CA ILE A 131 -1.16 16.09 13.26
C ILE A 131 -2.27 16.55 14.20
N ARG A 132 -3.36 15.78 14.32
CA ARG A 132 -4.52 16.15 15.18
C ARG A 132 -4.33 15.81 16.66
N SER A 133 -3.49 14.82 16.99
CA SER A 133 -3.16 14.41 18.36
C SER A 133 -1.90 13.55 18.41
N LEU A 134 -0.95 13.95 19.26
CA LEU A 134 0.24 13.18 19.59
C LEU A 134 -0.02 12.21 20.75
N SER A 135 0.28 10.93 20.54
CA SER A 135 0.22 9.91 21.59
C SER A 135 1.31 10.11 22.64
N ILE A 136 0.89 10.30 23.90
CA ILE A 136 1.79 10.52 25.06
C ILE A 136 2.44 9.20 25.52
N ARG A 137 1.93 8.06 25.05
CA ARG A 137 2.46 6.71 25.30
C ARG A 137 2.41 5.91 24.00
N PHE A 138 3.44 5.11 23.76
CA PHE A 138 3.47 4.08 22.73
C PHE A 138 3.16 2.71 23.34
N ALA A 139 2.71 1.76 22.54
CA ALA A 139 2.45 0.38 22.97
C ALA A 139 3.70 -0.50 22.78
N PRO A 140 4.39 -0.94 23.86
CA PRO A 140 5.61 -1.75 23.76
C PRO A 140 5.25 -3.23 23.48
N GLN A 141 4.67 -3.49 22.30
CA GLN A 141 4.14 -4.81 21.89
C GLN A 141 4.80 -5.36 20.63
N ILE A 142 5.87 -4.75 20.14
CA ILE A 142 6.78 -5.29 19.13
C ILE A 142 8.14 -5.52 19.83
N GLY A 143 8.91 -6.52 19.41
CA GLY A 143 10.09 -7.00 20.15
C GLY A 143 11.26 -6.01 20.23
N ASP A 144 11.23 -4.96 19.42
CA ASP A 144 12.36 -4.10 19.12
C ASP A 144 12.47 -2.91 20.08
N ALA A 145 13.60 -2.20 20.03
CA ALA A 145 13.98 -1.16 20.98
C ALA A 145 13.26 0.19 20.76
N GLN A 146 11.92 0.15 20.71
CA GLN A 146 11.04 1.29 20.48
C GLN A 146 11.29 2.46 21.44
N ARG A 147 11.30 3.68 20.90
CA ARG A 147 11.41 4.93 21.67
C ARG A 147 10.23 5.86 21.36
N PRO A 148 9.86 6.82 22.23
CA PRO A 148 8.81 7.77 21.88
C PRO A 148 9.24 8.65 20.69
N LEU A 149 8.27 9.04 19.83
CA LEU A 149 8.47 9.85 18.61
C LEU A 149 9.38 11.09 18.81
N VAL A 150 9.31 11.73 19.96
CA VAL A 150 10.02 12.99 20.28
C VAL A 150 11.45 12.77 20.83
N THR A 151 12.02 11.56 20.70
CA THR A 151 13.20 11.15 21.50
C THR A 151 14.42 10.67 20.72
N ILE A 152 14.36 10.58 19.39
CA ILE A 152 15.53 10.28 18.54
C ILE A 152 15.89 11.49 17.68
N TRP A 153 15.04 11.86 16.72
CA TRP A 153 15.38 12.87 15.71
C TRP A 153 14.96 14.32 16.04
N LEU A 154 13.75 14.54 16.58
CA LEU A 154 13.10 15.87 16.63
C LEU A 154 13.77 16.93 17.53
N LYS A 155 14.95 16.64 18.08
CA LYS A 155 15.76 17.54 18.93
C LYS A 155 17.06 18.00 18.26
N GLY A 156 17.46 17.37 17.15
CA GLY A 156 18.71 17.68 16.43
C GLY A 156 18.50 18.42 15.10
N THR A 157 17.27 18.49 14.60
CA THR A 157 16.90 19.06 13.30
C THR A 157 16.14 20.38 13.45
N SER A 158 16.25 21.26 12.45
CA SER A 158 15.66 22.63 12.46
C SER A 158 14.14 22.68 12.20
N TRP A 159 13.44 21.53 12.26
CA TRP A 159 12.07 21.35 11.77
C TRP A 159 11.00 21.69 12.82
N VAL A 160 9.92 22.34 12.41
CA VAL A 160 8.79 22.69 13.30
C VAL A 160 7.67 21.66 13.15
N TYR A 161 7.16 21.13 14.27
CA TYR A 161 6.16 20.05 14.30
C TYR A 161 4.99 20.43 15.20
N VAL A 162 3.75 20.35 14.71
CA VAL A 162 2.57 20.90 15.40
C VAL A 162 1.45 19.90 15.67
N SER A 163 0.91 19.94 16.89
CA SER A 163 -0.15 19.05 17.36
C SER A 163 -1.07 19.71 18.41
N PRO A 164 -2.40 19.59 18.29
CA PRO A 164 -3.34 19.82 19.38
C PRO A 164 -3.40 18.64 20.35
N ILE A 165 -3.70 18.91 21.64
CA ILE A 165 -3.51 17.91 22.70
C ILE A 165 -4.80 17.69 23.51
N ARG A 166 -5.48 16.56 23.24
CA ARG A 166 -6.50 15.95 24.12
C ARG A 166 -6.05 14.56 24.56
N VAL A 167 -6.44 14.16 25.78
CA VAL A 167 -5.93 12.97 26.48
C VAL A 167 -6.95 11.84 26.47
N VAL A 168 -6.48 10.60 26.25
CA VAL A 168 -7.23 9.34 26.43
C VAL A 168 -6.34 8.39 27.27
N TYR A 169 -6.94 7.61 28.18
CA TYR A 169 -6.22 6.96 29.28
C TYR A 169 -6.20 5.41 29.23
N LYS A 170 -5.02 4.81 29.46
CA LYS A 170 -4.83 3.51 30.14
C LYS A 170 -3.40 3.36 30.70
N ALA A 171 -3.24 2.55 31.74
CA ALA A 171 -1.99 2.22 32.44
C ALA A 171 -1.59 0.75 32.19
N THR A 172 -0.38 0.23 32.47
CA THR A 172 0.79 0.70 33.27
C THR A 172 1.84 1.43 32.40
N SER A 173 3.18 1.32 32.41
CA SER A 173 4.26 0.56 33.11
C SER A 173 5.52 1.45 33.23
N HIS A 174 6.64 0.94 33.79
CA HIS A 174 7.95 1.63 33.85
C HIS A 174 9.10 0.72 33.39
N PHE A 175 10.09 1.31 32.70
CA PHE A 175 11.46 0.78 32.56
C PHE A 175 12.45 1.97 32.57
N HIS A 176 13.68 1.73 33.06
CA HIS A 176 14.78 2.71 33.13
C HIS A 176 16.01 2.14 32.40
N PHE A 177 16.65 2.92 31.52
CA PHE A 177 18.04 2.68 31.10
C PHE A 177 18.78 3.99 30.77
N LYS A 178 20.11 3.90 30.58
CA LYS A 178 21.06 5.03 30.64
C LYS A 178 20.88 6.08 29.54
N LEU A 179 21.13 7.33 29.94
CA LEU A 179 21.27 8.51 29.07
C LEU A 179 22.69 8.63 28.49
N TRP A 180 22.80 9.30 27.34
CA TRP A 180 23.96 10.10 26.94
C TRP A 180 23.59 11.59 27.05
N ASN A 181 24.58 12.46 27.21
CA ASN A 181 24.40 13.91 27.44
C ASN A 181 23.62 14.58 26.29
N SER A 182 22.79 15.62 26.51
CA SER A 182 23.18 16.89 27.13
C SER A 182 22.08 17.59 27.97
N SER A 183 22.48 18.69 28.64
CA SER A 183 21.79 19.27 29.80
C SER A 183 20.87 20.47 29.49
N SER A 184 19.66 20.51 30.09
CA SER A 184 19.08 21.72 30.76
C SER A 184 17.58 21.58 31.12
N LEU A 185 17.30 21.45 32.43
CA LEU A 185 15.96 21.45 33.04
C LEU A 185 15.75 22.69 33.92
N ILE A 186 14.62 23.37 33.76
CA ILE A 186 13.99 24.25 34.78
C ILE A 186 12.47 24.07 34.66
N TYR A 187 11.76 24.07 35.79
CA TYR A 187 10.32 23.82 35.95
C TYR A 187 9.48 25.11 35.91
N GLN A 188 8.27 25.06 35.33
CA GLN A 188 6.97 25.12 36.06
C GLN A 188 5.76 25.21 35.07
N PRO A 189 4.52 24.89 35.50
CA PRO A 189 3.38 24.71 34.59
C PRO A 189 2.46 25.93 34.48
N LEU A 190 1.76 26.06 33.35
CA LEU A 190 0.50 26.80 33.23
C LEU A 190 -0.50 26.06 32.33
N TYR A 191 -1.79 26.31 32.52
CA TYR A 191 -2.89 25.52 31.97
C TYR A 191 -3.58 26.16 30.75
N HIS A 192 -4.34 25.33 30.03
CA HIS A 192 -5.27 25.63 28.94
C HIS A 192 -4.68 26.11 27.60
N ALA A 193 -5.14 25.45 26.55
CA ALA A 193 -5.24 25.99 25.19
C ALA A 193 -6.32 25.18 24.46
N THR A 194 -7.51 25.77 24.29
CA THR A 194 -8.55 25.27 23.39
C THR A 194 -8.48 26.08 22.10
N ASP A 195 -7.52 25.71 21.25
CA ASP A 195 -7.37 26.17 19.88
C ASP A 195 -6.75 24.97 19.14
N ASP A 196 -7.57 24.21 18.43
CA ASP A 196 -7.20 22.91 17.84
C ASP A 196 -6.97 23.05 16.32
N VAL A 197 -5.80 22.65 15.82
CA VAL A 197 -5.58 22.34 14.40
C VAL A 197 -6.50 21.19 13.98
N ASP A 198 -7.55 21.52 13.23
CA ASP A 198 -8.43 20.53 12.61
C ASP A 198 -7.83 20.06 11.28
N THR A 199 -7.08 18.95 11.34
CA THR A 199 -6.50 18.33 10.15
C THR A 199 -7.56 17.97 9.11
N ARG A 200 -8.81 17.65 9.50
CA ARG A 200 -9.89 17.38 8.55
C ARG A 200 -10.34 18.64 7.81
N ALA A 201 -10.37 19.79 8.48
CA ALA A 201 -10.70 21.07 7.86
C ALA A 201 -9.62 21.50 6.86
N ILE A 202 -8.33 21.33 7.22
CA ILE A 202 -7.22 21.65 6.32
C ILE A 202 -7.16 20.64 5.15
N THR A 203 -7.32 19.33 5.37
CA THR A 203 -7.44 18.33 4.28
C THR A 203 -8.55 18.67 3.30
N ARG A 204 -9.70 19.14 3.80
CA ARG A 204 -10.78 19.62 2.93
C ARG A 204 -10.35 20.80 2.08
N ARG A 205 -9.71 21.80 2.69
CA ARG A 205 -9.17 22.98 2.00
C ARG A 205 -8.17 22.60 0.91
N LEU A 206 -7.17 21.78 1.25
CA LEU A 206 -6.14 21.34 0.29
C LEU A 206 -6.73 20.56 -0.90
N ARG A 207 -7.85 19.86 -0.70
CA ARG A 207 -8.59 19.20 -1.79
C ARG A 207 -9.50 20.15 -2.58
N GLU A 208 -10.09 21.14 -1.91
CA GLU A 208 -11.05 22.10 -2.47
C GLU A 208 -10.36 23.23 -3.25
N ASP A 209 -9.16 23.65 -2.83
CA ASP A 209 -8.37 24.73 -3.44
C ASP A 209 -7.11 24.18 -4.14
N GLY A 210 -6.28 23.42 -3.43
CA GLY A 210 -5.06 22.76 -3.93
C GLY A 210 -4.00 22.55 -2.85
N SER A 211 -2.85 21.97 -3.19
CA SER A 211 -1.65 22.05 -2.35
C SER A 211 -1.27 23.52 -2.15
N LEU A 212 -1.26 24.00 -0.90
CA LEU A 212 -0.98 25.39 -0.55
C LEU A 212 0.40 25.52 0.08
N ILE A 213 1.09 26.63 -0.16
CA ILE A 213 2.30 26.99 0.59
C ILE A 213 1.91 27.43 2.01
N GLY A 214 2.68 26.97 3.00
CA GLY A 214 2.47 27.29 4.39
C GLY A 214 3.74 27.59 5.17
N VAL A 215 3.59 28.27 6.30
CA VAL A 215 4.65 28.60 7.24
C VAL A 215 4.30 28.06 8.62
N LEU A 216 5.20 27.24 9.18
CA LEU A 216 5.12 26.72 10.55
C LEU A 216 6.08 27.49 11.44
N SER A 217 5.56 28.24 12.43
CA SER A 217 6.38 29.07 13.32
C SER A 217 6.05 28.89 14.79
N THR A 218 7.09 28.86 15.63
CA THR A 218 7.03 28.98 17.11
C THR A 218 7.47 30.36 17.61
N GLU A 219 7.77 31.30 16.72
CA GLU A 219 8.35 32.60 17.05
C GLU A 219 7.26 33.64 17.28
N ASN A 220 6.93 33.93 18.54
CA ASN A 220 6.00 35.00 18.91
C ASN A 220 6.49 36.42 18.52
N SER A 221 7.74 36.55 18.06
CA SER A 221 8.33 37.79 17.54
C SER A 221 7.90 38.13 16.11
N LYS A 222 7.37 37.16 15.35
CA LYS A 222 6.90 37.39 13.98
C LYS A 222 5.40 37.70 13.95
N SER A 223 4.98 38.70 13.17
CA SER A 223 3.56 38.98 12.96
C SER A 223 2.90 37.91 12.08
N ASP A 224 1.56 37.83 12.05
CA ASP A 224 0.87 36.89 11.16
C ASP A 224 1.02 37.31 9.68
N GLU A 225 1.16 38.62 9.42
CA GLU A 225 1.42 39.20 8.12
C GLU A 225 2.83 38.88 7.59
N GLU A 226 3.86 38.90 8.45
CA GLU A 226 5.20 38.42 8.08
C GLU A 226 5.18 36.95 7.64
N LEU A 227 4.46 36.10 8.39
CA LEU A 227 4.36 34.67 8.07
C LEU A 227 3.54 34.45 6.79
N LEU A 228 2.51 35.26 6.55
CA LEU A 228 1.72 35.22 5.33
C LEU A 228 2.54 35.64 4.09
N GLU A 229 3.34 36.69 4.20
CA GLU A 229 4.25 37.11 3.13
C GLU A 229 5.32 36.05 2.87
N MET A 230 5.85 35.40 3.91
CA MET A 230 6.76 34.25 3.77
C MET A 230 6.13 33.07 3.03
N SER A 231 4.84 32.78 3.19
CA SER A 231 4.15 31.77 2.35
C SER A 231 3.93 32.19 0.90
N ARG A 232 3.80 33.50 0.61
CA ARG A 232 3.51 34.02 -0.73
C ARG A 232 4.75 34.31 -1.59
N THR A 233 5.92 34.34 -0.96
CA THR A 233 7.20 34.65 -1.60
C THR A 233 8.11 33.42 -1.77
N TRP A 234 7.62 32.23 -1.38
CA TRP A 234 8.30 30.95 -1.52
C TRP A 234 7.54 30.04 -2.48
N ASP A 235 8.26 29.29 -3.32
CA ASP A 235 7.71 28.29 -4.22
C ASP A 235 8.59 27.03 -4.23
N ILE A 236 7.97 25.90 -4.52
CA ILE A 236 8.58 24.58 -4.69
C ILE A 236 8.70 24.18 -6.18
N VAL A 237 7.90 24.82 -7.05
CA VAL A 237 7.87 24.54 -8.49
C VAL A 237 9.19 24.98 -9.14
N GLY A 238 9.74 24.15 -10.01
CA GLY A 238 11.03 24.43 -10.65
C GLY A 238 12.27 24.36 -9.74
N VAL A 239 12.14 23.87 -8.49
CA VAL A 239 13.27 23.71 -7.55
C VAL A 239 13.85 22.30 -7.60
N ASP A 240 15.16 22.16 -7.82
CA ASP A 240 15.88 20.89 -7.70
C ASP A 240 16.06 20.51 -6.22
N LEU A 241 15.14 19.69 -5.70
CA LEU A 241 15.21 19.08 -4.39
C LEU A 241 16.00 17.76 -4.38
N ILE A 242 16.20 17.14 -5.55
CA ILE A 242 16.93 15.87 -5.72
C ILE A 242 18.40 16.03 -5.31
N SER A 243 19.04 17.13 -5.72
CA SER A 243 20.44 17.46 -5.37
C SER A 243 20.69 17.53 -3.86
N GLY A 244 19.67 17.93 -3.09
CA GLY A 244 19.69 17.96 -1.63
C GLY A 244 19.71 16.56 -1.02
N VAL A 245 18.83 15.67 -1.50
CA VAL A 245 18.60 14.34 -0.91
C VAL A 245 19.54 13.24 -1.41
N SER A 246 19.99 13.29 -2.68
CA SER A 246 20.88 12.29 -3.30
C SER A 246 22.15 12.05 -2.48
N CYS A 247 22.60 10.81 -2.41
CA CYS A 247 23.94 10.42 -1.98
C CYS A 247 25.03 11.19 -2.76
N LYS A 248 26.23 11.34 -2.16
CA LYS A 248 27.32 12.18 -2.72
C LYS A 248 28.44 11.36 -3.37
N SER A 249 28.39 10.03 -3.29
CA SER A 249 29.31 9.08 -3.93
C SER A 249 28.63 7.71 -4.06
N PRO A 250 28.94 6.91 -5.10
CA PRO A 250 28.37 5.57 -5.22
C PRO A 250 28.64 4.66 -4.03
N TYR A 251 27.69 3.77 -3.74
CA TYR A 251 27.82 2.76 -2.68
C TYR A 251 27.20 1.41 -3.11
N GLN A 252 27.47 0.35 -2.36
CA GLN A 252 26.83 -0.95 -2.53
C GLN A 252 25.74 -1.12 -1.49
N TRP A 253 24.58 -1.64 -1.88
CA TRP A 253 23.54 -2.10 -0.95
C TRP A 253 23.40 -3.62 -1.05
N ILE A 254 23.40 -4.28 0.12
CA ILE A 254 23.34 -5.75 0.26
C ILE A 254 22.23 -6.21 1.22
N ASP A 255 21.65 -5.30 2.01
CA ASP A 255 20.71 -5.65 3.08
C ASP A 255 19.35 -6.00 2.49
N ARG A 256 18.88 -7.22 2.76
CA ARG A 256 17.59 -7.73 2.28
C ARG A 256 16.46 -7.33 3.24
N THR A 257 15.21 -7.57 2.84
CA THR A 257 14.12 -7.62 3.83
C THR A 257 14.43 -8.71 4.85
N GLY A 258 14.31 -8.39 6.16
CA GLY A 258 14.55 -9.36 7.22
C GLY A 258 13.57 -10.53 7.16
N SER A 259 13.96 -11.72 7.62
CA SER A 259 13.16 -12.96 7.53
C SER A 259 11.73 -12.80 8.04
N ASP A 260 11.57 -12.04 9.11
CA ASP A 260 10.32 -11.89 9.86
C ASP A 260 9.36 -10.90 9.16
N TRP A 261 9.87 -10.17 8.17
CA TRP A 261 9.17 -9.21 7.32
C TRP A 261 9.12 -9.64 5.85
N GLU A 262 9.75 -10.75 5.47
CA GLU A 262 9.74 -11.25 4.09
C GLU A 262 8.41 -11.99 3.80
N PHE A 263 7.71 -11.53 2.77
CA PHE A 263 6.41 -12.04 2.36
C PHE A 263 6.45 -12.72 0.98
N ASN A 264 7.62 -12.77 0.32
CA ASN A 264 7.84 -13.44 -0.94
C ASN A 264 8.85 -14.60 -0.81
N ASP A 265 8.34 -15.77 -0.42
CA ASP A 265 9.10 -17.02 -0.18
C ASP A 265 9.73 -17.65 -1.46
N ASN A 266 9.72 -16.93 -2.60
CA ASN A 266 10.47 -17.29 -3.81
C ASN A 266 11.95 -16.82 -3.76
N GLY A 267 12.46 -16.50 -2.56
CA GLY A 267 13.73 -15.82 -2.32
C GLY A 267 14.92 -16.46 -3.05
N ARG A 268 15.59 -15.70 -3.92
CA ARG A 268 16.79 -16.17 -4.63
C ARG A 268 17.99 -16.09 -3.68
N ASN A 269 18.38 -17.25 -3.13
CA ASN A 269 19.52 -17.42 -2.22
C ASN A 269 20.91 -17.15 -2.86
N LYS A 270 20.97 -16.49 -4.02
CA LYS A 270 22.17 -15.93 -4.62
C LYS A 270 21.84 -14.58 -5.21
N GLU A 271 22.74 -13.61 -5.04
CA GLU A 271 22.81 -12.46 -5.93
C GLU A 271 23.11 -12.95 -7.35
N THR A 272 22.28 -12.54 -8.30
CA THR A 272 22.34 -13.02 -9.69
C THR A 272 22.23 -11.90 -10.74
N PHE A 273 21.94 -10.66 -10.33
CA PHE A 273 21.83 -9.50 -11.22
C PHE A 273 22.56 -8.30 -10.61
N ASN A 274 23.28 -7.55 -11.42
CA ASN A 274 23.95 -6.31 -11.06
C ASN A 274 23.05 -5.14 -11.47
N VAL A 275 22.42 -4.50 -10.50
CA VAL A 275 21.53 -3.35 -10.73
C VAL A 275 22.25 -2.07 -10.37
N VAL A 276 22.18 -1.06 -11.25
CA VAL A 276 22.58 0.31 -10.90
C VAL A 276 21.32 1.11 -10.56
N ALA A 277 21.25 1.68 -9.37
CA ALA A 277 20.13 2.49 -8.90
C ALA A 277 20.54 3.96 -8.81
N TYR A 278 19.91 4.81 -9.62
CA TYR A 278 20.04 6.26 -9.49
C TYR A 278 19.29 6.72 -8.24
N ASP A 279 20.02 7.35 -7.33
CA ASP A 279 19.50 7.95 -6.12
C ASP A 279 18.94 9.34 -6.42
N PHE A 280 17.63 9.39 -6.64
CA PHE A 280 16.86 10.62 -6.73
C PHE A 280 16.24 11.04 -5.40
N GLY A 281 16.65 10.42 -4.28
CA GLY A 281 15.93 10.39 -3.00
C GLY A 281 15.44 8.99 -2.68
N ILE A 282 16.27 7.96 -2.92
CA ILE A 282 15.86 6.55 -2.87
C ILE A 282 15.45 6.11 -1.47
N LYS A 283 14.28 5.47 -1.39
CA LYS A 283 13.81 4.79 -0.17
C LYS A 283 14.53 3.47 0.07
N HIS A 284 14.90 3.21 1.32
CA HIS A 284 15.56 1.98 1.75
C HIS A 284 14.78 0.72 1.36
N ASN A 285 13.43 0.69 1.43
CA ASN A 285 12.72 -0.54 1.09
C ASN A 285 12.79 -0.90 -0.40
N ILE A 286 12.97 0.06 -1.31
CA ILE A 286 13.23 -0.24 -2.73
C ILE A 286 14.48 -1.13 -2.84
N LEU A 287 15.53 -0.77 -2.10
CA LEU A 287 16.80 -1.51 -2.06
C LEU A 287 16.64 -2.86 -1.35
N ARG A 288 15.96 -2.90 -0.19
CA ARG A 288 15.67 -4.15 0.56
C ARG A 288 14.90 -5.16 -0.30
N ARG A 289 13.83 -4.73 -0.98
CA ARG A 289 13.01 -5.59 -1.85
C ARG A 289 13.80 -6.09 -3.06
N LEU A 290 14.53 -5.21 -3.78
CA LEU A 290 15.37 -5.62 -4.91
C LEU A 290 16.46 -6.63 -4.48
N ALA A 291 17.05 -6.46 -3.29
CA ALA A 291 18.00 -7.43 -2.74
C ALA A 291 17.35 -8.78 -2.41
N SER A 292 16.11 -8.81 -1.91
CA SER A 292 15.31 -10.04 -1.77
C SER A 292 15.02 -10.73 -3.11
N TYR A 293 14.81 -9.98 -4.19
CA TYR A 293 14.68 -10.52 -5.56
C TYR A 293 16.00 -11.07 -6.14
N GLY A 294 17.13 -10.89 -5.46
CA GLY A 294 18.45 -11.38 -5.88
C GLY A 294 19.28 -10.37 -6.68
N CYS A 295 18.95 -9.08 -6.60
CA CYS A 295 19.77 -8.01 -7.15
C CYS A 295 20.90 -7.63 -6.18
N LYS A 296 22.13 -7.58 -6.68
CA LYS A 296 23.23 -6.84 -6.05
C LYS A 296 23.18 -5.41 -6.57
N ILE A 297 23.11 -4.42 -5.68
CA ILE A 297 22.75 -3.06 -6.07
C ILE A 297 23.93 -2.11 -5.87
N THR A 298 24.28 -1.39 -6.94
CA THR A 298 25.16 -0.22 -6.90
C THR A 298 24.30 1.02 -6.92
N VAL A 299 24.22 1.75 -5.81
CA VAL A 299 23.52 3.04 -5.77
C VAL A 299 24.47 4.13 -6.24
N VAL A 300 24.01 5.04 -7.09
CA VAL A 300 24.81 6.14 -7.67
C VAL A 300 24.10 7.50 -7.49
N PRO A 301 24.84 8.61 -7.35
CA PRO A 301 24.25 9.95 -7.23
C PRO A 301 23.32 10.34 -8.40
N SER A 302 22.38 11.25 -8.17
CA SER A 302 21.47 11.78 -9.19
C SER A 302 22.17 12.35 -10.43
N THR A 303 23.39 12.86 -10.27
CA THR A 303 24.23 13.46 -11.32
C THR A 303 25.24 12.48 -11.94
N TRP A 304 25.13 11.17 -11.64
CA TRP A 304 26.09 10.18 -12.12
C TRP A 304 26.00 9.96 -13.65
N PRO A 305 27.10 10.07 -14.42
CA PRO A 305 27.02 9.98 -15.88
C PRO A 305 26.53 8.62 -16.36
N ALA A 306 25.59 8.60 -17.30
CA ALA A 306 25.10 7.38 -17.94
C ALA A 306 26.23 6.56 -18.58
N SER A 307 27.22 7.23 -19.18
CA SER A 307 28.42 6.60 -19.70
C SER A 307 29.31 5.90 -18.64
N GLU A 308 29.26 6.30 -17.36
CA GLU A 308 29.89 5.54 -16.27
C GLU A 308 28.99 4.38 -15.80
N THR A 309 27.66 4.57 -15.78
CA THR A 309 26.69 3.48 -15.52
C THR A 309 26.86 2.33 -16.53
N LEU A 310 26.97 2.62 -17.82
CA LEU A 310 27.14 1.59 -18.86
C LEU A 310 28.45 0.80 -18.70
N LYS A 311 29.54 1.43 -18.23
CA LYS A 311 30.81 0.73 -17.93
C LYS A 311 30.70 -0.26 -16.77
N MET A 312 29.70 -0.15 -15.91
CA MET A 312 29.43 -1.14 -14.85
C MET A 312 28.83 -2.44 -15.42
N ASN A 313 28.43 -2.46 -16.69
CA ASN A 313 27.73 -3.57 -17.37
C ASN A 313 26.51 -4.07 -16.56
N PRO A 314 25.56 -3.19 -16.20
CA PRO A 314 24.41 -3.58 -15.38
C PRO A 314 23.44 -4.50 -16.14
N ASP A 315 22.90 -5.49 -15.44
CA ASP A 315 21.78 -6.32 -15.90
C ASP A 315 20.45 -5.51 -15.95
N GLY A 316 20.41 -4.36 -15.25
CA GLY A 316 19.36 -3.35 -15.39
C GLY A 316 19.63 -2.09 -14.55
N VAL A 317 18.95 -0.99 -14.89
CA VAL A 317 19.02 0.29 -14.18
C VAL A 317 17.67 0.60 -13.53
N LEU A 318 17.73 1.07 -12.28
CA LEU A 318 16.59 1.64 -11.56
C LEU A 318 16.72 3.16 -11.50
N PHE A 319 15.61 3.86 -11.75
CA PHE A 319 15.41 5.28 -11.43
C PHE A 319 14.45 5.38 -10.23
N SER A 320 14.93 5.89 -9.09
CA SER A 320 14.16 5.85 -7.83
C SER A 320 13.02 6.87 -7.76
N ASN A 321 12.26 6.78 -6.66
CA ASN A 321 11.46 7.90 -6.16
C ASN A 321 12.35 9.12 -5.81
N GLY A 322 11.72 10.28 -5.61
CA GLY A 322 12.41 11.52 -5.29
C GLY A 322 11.46 12.72 -5.10
N PRO A 323 11.91 13.80 -4.45
CA PRO A 323 11.11 14.99 -4.18
C PRO A 323 11.11 15.99 -5.35
N GLY A 324 10.11 16.89 -5.33
CA GLY A 324 10.11 18.10 -6.14
C GLY A 324 9.57 17.94 -7.56
N ASP A 325 9.98 18.87 -8.43
CA ASP A 325 9.48 19.00 -9.79
C ASP A 325 10.40 18.26 -10.79
N PRO A 326 9.91 17.28 -11.56
CA PRO A 326 10.73 16.57 -12.55
C PRO A 326 11.30 17.51 -13.63
N SER A 327 10.63 18.64 -13.93
CA SER A 327 11.15 19.62 -14.89
C SER A 327 12.31 20.47 -14.36
N ALA A 328 12.56 20.48 -13.04
CA ALA A 328 13.68 21.19 -12.42
C ALA A 328 15.03 20.46 -12.58
N VAL A 329 15.03 19.20 -13.03
CA VAL A 329 16.21 18.32 -13.03
C VAL A 329 16.56 17.79 -14.43
N PRO A 330 16.78 18.66 -15.44
CA PRO A 330 17.04 18.25 -16.82
C PRO A 330 18.30 17.37 -16.98
N TYR A 331 19.25 17.44 -16.05
CA TYR A 331 20.41 16.53 -16.02
C TYR A 331 20.00 15.07 -15.78
N ALA A 332 18.97 14.83 -14.95
CA ALA A 332 18.44 13.50 -14.70
C ALA A 332 17.66 12.99 -15.92
N VAL A 333 16.92 13.87 -16.60
CA VAL A 333 16.20 13.54 -17.86
C VAL A 333 17.17 13.10 -18.95
N GLU A 334 18.27 13.83 -19.16
CA GLU A 334 19.28 13.45 -20.17
C GLU A 334 20.03 12.17 -19.77
N ALA A 335 20.38 11.97 -18.48
CA ALA A 335 20.98 10.73 -18.01
C ALA A 335 20.04 9.51 -18.17
N VAL A 336 18.74 9.67 -17.94
CA VAL A 336 17.71 8.65 -18.22
C VAL A 336 17.65 8.34 -19.73
N LYS A 337 17.60 9.38 -20.55
CA LYS A 337 17.53 9.33 -22.02
C LYS A 337 18.75 8.67 -22.67
N GLU A 338 19.94 8.83 -22.11
CA GLU A 338 21.18 8.11 -22.51
C GLU A 338 21.16 6.61 -22.17
N LEU A 339 20.29 6.15 -21.25
CA LEU A 339 20.21 4.75 -20.79
C LEU A 339 19.03 3.97 -21.38
N ILE A 340 17.97 4.66 -21.83
CA ILE A 340 16.81 4.05 -22.50
C ILE A 340 17.26 3.26 -23.74
N GLY A 341 16.80 2.01 -23.88
CA GLY A 341 17.08 1.17 -25.04
C GLY A 341 18.45 0.49 -25.03
N GLU A 342 19.48 1.11 -24.44
CA GLU A 342 20.79 0.49 -24.23
C GLU A 342 20.68 -0.64 -23.20
N VAL A 343 20.14 -0.35 -22.02
CA VAL A 343 19.95 -1.30 -20.91
C VAL A 343 18.48 -1.42 -20.50
N PRO A 344 18.09 -2.49 -19.80
CA PRO A 344 16.82 -2.55 -19.09
C PRO A 344 16.65 -1.38 -18.13
N VAL A 345 15.52 -0.67 -18.18
CA VAL A 345 15.22 0.46 -17.28
C VAL A 345 13.89 0.29 -16.56
N PHE A 346 13.88 0.51 -15.25
CA PHE A 346 12.68 0.57 -14.42
C PHE A 346 12.63 1.85 -13.59
N GLY A 347 11.53 2.59 -13.64
CA GLY A 347 11.36 3.84 -12.88
C GLY A 347 10.20 3.81 -11.89
N ILE A 348 10.42 4.34 -10.69
CA ILE A 348 9.43 4.44 -9.59
C ILE A 348 9.18 5.91 -9.25
N CYS A 349 7.92 6.34 -9.17
CA CYS A 349 7.53 7.72 -8.82
C CYS A 349 8.25 8.81 -9.65
N MET A 350 9.25 9.52 -9.09
CA MET A 350 10.11 10.46 -9.82
C MET A 350 10.74 9.80 -11.05
N GLY A 351 11.28 8.58 -10.93
CA GLY A 351 11.81 7.82 -12.06
C GLY A 351 10.78 7.53 -13.15
N HIS A 352 9.48 7.39 -12.82
CA HIS A 352 8.41 7.29 -13.83
C HIS A 352 8.19 8.61 -14.58
N GLN A 353 8.25 9.74 -13.88
CA GLN A 353 8.07 11.07 -14.45
C GLN A 353 9.25 11.45 -15.36
N LEU A 354 10.48 11.19 -14.93
CA LEU A 354 11.70 11.42 -15.70
C LEU A 354 11.76 10.53 -16.96
N LEU A 355 11.32 9.27 -16.87
CA LEU A 355 11.15 8.42 -18.05
C LEU A 355 10.09 9.00 -19.00
N GLY A 356 8.96 9.51 -18.48
CA GLY A 356 7.95 10.21 -19.27
C GLY A 356 8.51 11.41 -20.06
N GLN A 357 9.32 12.24 -19.41
CA GLN A 357 10.00 13.38 -20.04
C GLN A 357 11.10 12.96 -21.03
N ALA A 358 11.91 11.96 -20.70
CA ALA A 358 12.98 11.44 -21.57
C ALA A 358 12.43 10.82 -22.86
N LEU A 359 11.18 10.34 -22.84
CA LEU A 359 10.42 9.88 -24.01
C LEU A 359 9.80 11.04 -24.83
N GLY A 360 9.99 12.29 -24.42
CA GLY A 360 9.40 13.48 -25.06
C GLY A 360 7.99 13.83 -24.59
N GLY A 361 7.46 13.13 -23.58
CA GLY A 361 6.20 13.47 -22.93
C GLY A 361 6.32 14.66 -21.98
N LYS A 362 5.17 15.11 -21.48
CA LYS A 362 5.03 16.21 -20.53
C LYS A 362 4.67 15.69 -19.14
N THR A 363 5.06 16.45 -18.14
CA THR A 363 4.59 16.30 -16.75
C THR A 363 3.83 17.54 -16.32
N PHE A 364 2.84 17.38 -15.46
CA PHE A 364 2.08 18.49 -14.88
C PHE A 364 1.99 18.34 -13.36
N LYS A 365 1.91 19.47 -12.65
CA LYS A 365 1.61 19.49 -11.21
C LYS A 365 0.14 19.15 -11.00
N MET A 366 -0.13 18.15 -10.17
CA MET A 366 -1.47 17.75 -9.78
C MET A 366 -2.05 18.74 -8.76
N LYS A 367 -3.38 18.80 -8.64
CA LYS A 367 -4.04 19.75 -7.74
C LYS A 367 -3.61 19.63 -6.28
N PHE A 368 -3.48 18.41 -5.76
CA PHE A 368 -3.08 18.09 -4.38
C PHE A 368 -2.30 16.76 -4.27
N GLY A 369 -1.89 16.20 -5.41
CA GLY A 369 -1.18 14.93 -5.50
C GLY A 369 -1.94 13.69 -5.03
N HIS A 370 -1.20 12.59 -4.93
CA HIS A 370 -1.62 11.35 -4.30
C HIS A 370 -0.66 10.97 -3.18
N HIS A 371 -1.22 10.78 -1.98
CA HIS A 371 -0.48 10.66 -0.74
C HIS A 371 -1.19 9.67 0.20
N GLY A 372 -0.81 8.40 0.15
CA GLY A 372 -1.37 7.37 1.04
C GLY A 372 -1.39 5.95 0.51
N GLY A 373 -1.54 4.99 1.44
CA GLY A 373 -1.55 3.54 1.20
C GLY A 373 -2.92 2.95 0.83
N ASN A 374 -3.77 3.67 0.09
CA ASN A 374 -5.13 3.21 -0.24
C ASN A 374 -5.62 3.54 -1.67
N HIS A 375 -4.72 3.88 -2.59
CA HIS A 375 -5.10 4.32 -3.93
C HIS A 375 -5.27 3.12 -4.88
N PRO A 376 -6.47 2.87 -5.45
CA PRO A 376 -6.71 1.78 -6.37
C PRO A 376 -6.13 2.09 -7.76
N VAL A 377 -5.23 1.23 -8.25
CA VAL A 377 -4.62 1.33 -9.58
C VAL A 377 -4.98 0.10 -10.41
N ARG A 378 -5.39 0.30 -11.66
CA ARG A 378 -5.76 -0.78 -12.58
C ARG A 378 -4.69 -0.99 -13.64
N ASN A 379 -4.19 -2.23 -13.72
CA ASN A 379 -3.38 -2.72 -14.82
C ASN A 379 -4.25 -2.93 -16.07
N LEU A 380 -3.96 -2.21 -17.16
CA LEU A 380 -4.76 -2.22 -18.38
C LEU A 380 -4.56 -3.49 -19.23
N ARG A 381 -3.44 -4.20 -19.08
CA ARG A 381 -3.11 -5.41 -19.86
C ARG A 381 -3.92 -6.63 -19.42
N ASN A 382 -4.24 -6.72 -18.13
CA ASN A 382 -4.92 -7.88 -17.54
C ASN A 382 -6.23 -7.54 -16.79
N GLY A 383 -6.53 -6.26 -16.55
CA GLY A 383 -7.73 -5.79 -15.85
C GLY A 383 -7.68 -5.95 -14.33
N CYS A 384 -6.53 -6.37 -13.76
CA CYS A 384 -6.33 -6.48 -12.32
C CYS A 384 -6.28 -5.10 -11.67
N VAL A 385 -6.68 -5.04 -10.40
CA VAL A 385 -6.59 -3.84 -9.56
C VAL A 385 -5.71 -4.15 -8.36
N GLU A 386 -4.72 -3.30 -8.15
CA GLU A 386 -3.84 -3.26 -6.98
C GLU A 386 -4.29 -2.09 -6.09
N ILE A 387 -4.26 -2.26 -4.77
CA ILE A 387 -4.25 -1.10 -3.87
C ILE A 387 -2.77 -0.70 -3.70
N SER A 388 -2.46 0.57 -3.93
CA SER A 388 -1.08 1.07 -3.99
C SER A 388 -0.77 2.11 -2.92
N ALA A 389 0.51 2.20 -2.57
CA ALA A 389 1.09 3.34 -1.87
C ALA A 389 1.48 4.44 -2.88
N GLN A 390 1.03 5.67 -2.63
CA GLN A 390 1.30 6.83 -3.46
C GLN A 390 1.99 7.92 -2.64
N ASN A 391 2.97 8.59 -3.24
CA ASN A 391 3.57 9.82 -2.73
C ASN A 391 4.08 10.68 -3.91
N HIS A 392 3.18 11.42 -4.57
CA HIS A 392 3.54 12.26 -5.71
C HIS A 392 2.63 13.48 -5.90
N ASN A 393 3.22 14.66 -6.18
CA ASN A 393 2.51 15.88 -6.55
C ASN A 393 2.51 16.18 -8.06
N TYR A 394 3.19 15.36 -8.87
CA TYR A 394 3.31 15.50 -10.32
C TYR A 394 2.86 14.22 -11.03
N ALA A 395 2.39 14.32 -12.26
CA ALA A 395 2.02 13.16 -13.09
C ALA A 395 2.45 13.36 -14.55
N VAL A 396 2.64 12.25 -15.27
CA VAL A 396 2.85 12.24 -16.72
C VAL A 396 1.52 12.42 -17.44
N ASP A 397 1.48 13.31 -18.42
CA ASP A 397 0.35 13.48 -19.35
C ASP A 397 0.40 12.36 -20.42
N PRO A 398 -0.55 11.41 -20.42
CA PRO A 398 -0.53 10.29 -21.36
C PRO A 398 -0.84 10.70 -22.81
N GLU A 399 -1.51 11.84 -23.05
CA GLU A 399 -1.82 12.34 -24.39
C GLU A 399 -0.61 13.02 -25.05
N SER A 400 0.43 13.33 -24.27
CA SER A 400 1.68 13.94 -24.74
C SER A 400 2.77 12.95 -25.16
N LEU A 401 2.59 11.65 -24.91
CA LEU A 401 3.58 10.62 -25.18
C LEU A 401 3.61 10.25 -26.69
N PRO A 402 4.78 9.87 -27.24
CA PRO A 402 4.88 9.46 -28.64
C PRO A 402 4.36 8.03 -28.87
N ASP A 403 4.04 7.73 -30.14
CA ASP A 403 3.70 6.38 -30.61
C ASP A 403 4.74 5.33 -30.18
N GLY A 404 4.24 4.22 -29.63
CA GLY A 404 5.08 3.10 -29.18
C GLY A 404 5.45 3.11 -27.69
N VAL A 405 4.96 4.08 -26.92
CA VAL A 405 4.89 4.01 -25.45
C VAL A 405 3.49 3.52 -25.05
N GLU A 406 3.43 2.48 -24.22
CA GLU A 406 2.17 1.91 -23.71
C GLU A 406 1.89 2.46 -22.30
N VAL A 407 0.73 3.08 -22.09
CA VAL A 407 0.18 3.31 -20.75
C VAL A 407 -0.30 1.97 -20.21
N THR A 408 0.37 1.47 -19.18
CA THR A 408 0.11 0.12 -18.63
C THR A 408 -0.81 0.12 -17.42
N HIS A 409 -0.82 1.23 -16.66
CA HIS A 409 -1.59 1.37 -15.43
C HIS A 409 -2.26 2.75 -15.35
N VAL A 410 -3.45 2.81 -14.78
CA VAL A 410 -4.18 4.05 -14.48
C VAL A 410 -4.74 4.06 -13.07
N ASN A 411 -4.74 5.21 -12.41
CA ASN A 411 -5.40 5.37 -11.11
C ASN A 411 -6.93 5.39 -11.31
N LEU A 412 -7.67 4.66 -10.48
CA LEU A 412 -9.14 4.56 -10.60
C LEU A 412 -9.91 5.68 -9.88
N ASN A 413 -9.23 6.54 -9.10
CA ASN A 413 -9.87 7.67 -8.43
C ASN A 413 -10.09 8.87 -9.36
N ASP A 414 -9.12 9.16 -10.23
CA ASP A 414 -9.08 10.36 -11.08
C ASP A 414 -8.77 10.08 -12.57
N GLY A 415 -8.29 8.87 -12.89
CA GLY A 415 -7.87 8.48 -14.24
C GLY A 415 -6.41 8.80 -14.58
N SER A 416 -5.58 9.23 -13.62
CA SER A 416 -4.18 9.59 -13.90
C SER A 416 -3.40 8.45 -14.54
N CYS A 417 -2.39 8.78 -15.36
CA CYS A 417 -1.36 7.82 -15.72
C CYS A 417 -0.71 7.30 -14.43
N ALA A 418 -0.55 5.98 -14.32
CA ALA A 418 0.06 5.33 -13.16
C ALA A 418 1.22 4.37 -13.54
N GLY A 419 1.49 4.17 -14.83
CA GLY A 419 2.63 3.36 -15.27
C GLY A 419 2.78 3.27 -16.79
N LEU A 420 4.01 3.16 -17.27
CA LEU A 420 4.38 3.10 -18.69
C LEU A 420 5.16 1.81 -19.00
N ALA A 421 5.22 1.43 -20.28
CA ALA A 421 6.18 0.45 -20.78
C ALA A 421 6.46 0.64 -22.28
N SER A 422 7.61 0.14 -22.75
CA SER A 422 7.85 -0.08 -24.17
C SER A 422 8.94 -1.14 -24.37
N SER A 423 8.59 -2.24 -25.05
CA SER A 423 9.52 -3.35 -25.30
C SER A 423 10.69 -2.95 -26.20
N LYS A 424 10.45 -2.09 -27.19
CA LYS A 424 11.49 -1.52 -28.09
C LYS A 424 12.57 -0.75 -27.31
N MET A 425 12.18 -0.13 -26.19
CA MET A 425 13.01 0.74 -25.37
C MET A 425 13.51 0.06 -24.07
N LYS A 426 13.24 -1.24 -23.90
CA LYS A 426 13.54 -2.02 -22.68
C LYS A 426 12.97 -1.37 -21.39
N LEU A 427 11.82 -0.70 -21.53
CA LEU A 427 11.23 0.24 -20.58
C LEU A 427 10.06 -0.37 -19.79
N MET A 428 10.04 -0.13 -18.48
CA MET A 428 8.82 -0.10 -17.66
C MET A 428 8.91 1.02 -16.60
N SER A 429 7.78 1.55 -16.13
CA SER A 429 7.76 2.44 -14.96
C SER A 429 6.40 2.45 -14.26
N LEU A 430 6.38 2.79 -12.96
CA LEU A 430 5.17 2.97 -12.15
C LEU A 430 5.24 4.32 -11.41
N GLN A 431 4.15 5.08 -11.40
CA GLN A 431 4.04 6.35 -10.67
C GLN A 431 3.93 6.12 -9.14
N TYR A 432 3.49 4.93 -8.75
CA TYR A 432 3.29 4.51 -7.37
C TYR A 432 4.46 3.69 -6.84
N HIS A 433 4.42 3.39 -5.54
CA HIS A 433 5.51 2.76 -4.78
C HIS A 433 5.25 1.25 -4.62
N PRO A 434 5.83 0.38 -5.47
CA PRO A 434 5.68 -1.07 -5.34
C PRO A 434 6.37 -1.63 -4.09
N GLU A 435 7.35 -0.91 -3.53
CA GLU A 435 8.00 -1.26 -2.27
C GLU A 435 7.15 -0.97 -1.03
N ALA A 436 5.99 -0.32 -1.20
CA ALA A 436 5.15 0.18 -0.11
C ALA A 436 5.95 1.05 0.88
N SER A 437 6.17 0.57 2.12
CA SER A 437 6.88 1.26 3.21
C SER A 437 6.51 2.75 3.33
N PRO A 438 5.31 3.08 3.82
CA PRO A 438 4.25 2.18 4.29
C PRO A 438 3.21 1.87 3.21
N GLY A 439 2.48 0.76 3.36
CA GLY A 439 1.29 0.51 2.53
C GLY A 439 1.01 -0.97 2.27
N PRO A 440 0.04 -1.25 1.37
CA PRO A 440 -0.27 -2.59 0.88
C PRO A 440 0.85 -3.16 -0.01
N HIS A 441 1.04 -4.48 0.04
CA HIS A 441 2.10 -5.17 -0.71
C HIS A 441 1.63 -5.70 -2.08
N ASP A 442 0.40 -5.38 -2.51
CA ASP A 442 -0.23 -5.84 -3.77
C ASP A 442 0.69 -5.68 -5.00
N SER A 443 1.49 -4.62 -4.99
CA SER A 443 2.34 -4.18 -6.10
C SER A 443 3.80 -4.63 -6.03
N ASP A 444 4.26 -5.24 -4.93
CA ASP A 444 5.65 -5.75 -4.79
C ASP A 444 6.09 -6.68 -5.94
N PRO A 445 5.22 -7.56 -6.52
CA PRO A 445 5.58 -8.38 -7.67
C PRO A 445 6.11 -7.59 -8.88
N ALA A 446 5.82 -6.29 -9.01
CA ALA A 446 6.40 -5.46 -10.07
C ALA A 446 7.92 -5.30 -9.95
N LEU A 447 8.51 -5.43 -8.75
CA LEU A 447 9.96 -5.35 -8.55
C LEU A 447 10.69 -6.60 -9.08
N SER A 448 9.99 -7.73 -9.26
CA SER A 448 10.56 -8.90 -9.94
C SER A 448 10.96 -8.61 -11.40
N VAL A 449 10.28 -7.65 -12.04
CA VAL A 449 10.46 -7.32 -13.47
C VAL A 449 11.89 -6.85 -13.77
N VAL A 450 12.57 -6.20 -12.82
CA VAL A 450 14.00 -5.83 -12.97
C VAL A 450 14.86 -7.07 -13.25
N THR A 451 14.55 -8.21 -12.61
CA THR A 451 15.23 -9.50 -12.83
C THR A 451 14.80 -10.23 -14.11
N GLU A 452 13.81 -9.72 -14.84
CA GLU A 452 13.17 -10.40 -15.97
C GLU A 452 13.42 -9.68 -17.30
N ILE A 453 13.51 -8.34 -17.30
CA ILE A 453 13.97 -7.58 -18.46
C ILE A 453 15.46 -7.85 -18.70
N GLY A 454 16.27 -7.99 -17.63
CA GLY A 454 17.67 -8.46 -17.71
C GLY A 454 17.85 -9.90 -18.23
N MET A 455 16.76 -10.66 -18.43
CA MET A 455 16.78 -12.02 -18.98
C MET A 455 16.14 -12.13 -20.38
N ASP A 456 16.02 -11.00 -21.11
CA ASP A 456 15.45 -10.91 -22.47
C ASP A 456 14.05 -11.56 -22.60
N LYS A 457 13.27 -11.51 -21.50
CA LYS A 457 11.96 -12.18 -21.36
C LYS A 457 10.81 -11.23 -21.06
N ALA A 458 11.04 -9.91 -21.16
CA ALA A 458 10.05 -8.87 -20.94
C ALA A 458 8.74 -9.05 -21.74
N LEU A 459 8.80 -9.68 -22.92
CA LEU A 459 7.64 -10.01 -23.76
C LEU A 459 6.89 -11.29 -23.35
N THR A 460 7.38 -12.06 -22.37
CA THR A 460 6.77 -13.31 -21.90
C THR A 460 6.25 -13.22 -20.46
N THR A 461 6.93 -12.54 -19.53
CA THR A 461 6.63 -12.76 -18.11
C THR A 461 5.31 -12.12 -17.62
N VAL A 462 4.84 -11.05 -18.25
CA VAL A 462 3.48 -10.49 -18.02
C VAL A 462 2.37 -11.50 -18.43
N VAL A 463 2.71 -12.52 -19.23
CA VAL A 463 1.84 -13.66 -19.58
C VAL A 463 2.14 -14.90 -18.71
N SER A 464 3.24 -14.91 -17.94
CA SER A 464 3.74 -16.07 -17.18
C SER A 464 3.52 -16.00 -15.65
N LEU A 465 3.09 -14.85 -15.11
CA LEU A 465 2.76 -14.66 -13.68
C LEU A 465 1.47 -15.38 -13.22
N LYS A 466 1.40 -16.70 -13.48
CA LYS A 466 0.67 -17.75 -12.76
C LYS A 466 0.93 -19.13 -13.40
N SER A 467 2.18 -19.61 -13.31
CA SER A 467 2.56 -20.96 -13.79
C SER A 467 3.37 -21.83 -12.80
N SER A 468 3.95 -21.24 -11.75
CA SER A 468 4.78 -21.95 -10.76
C SER A 468 4.00 -22.68 -9.64
N THR A 469 2.77 -22.27 -9.34
CA THR A 469 2.02 -22.72 -8.15
C THR A 469 0.75 -23.55 -8.44
N PHE A 470 0.48 -23.91 -9.70
CA PHE A 470 -0.68 -24.75 -10.07
C PHE A 470 -0.29 -25.93 -10.96
N TRP A 471 -0.89 -27.10 -10.69
CA TRP A 471 -0.70 -28.33 -11.46
C TRP A 471 -1.35 -28.24 -12.86
N VAL A 472 -0.65 -27.59 -13.80
CA VAL A 472 -1.06 -27.51 -15.21
C VAL A 472 -1.09 -28.92 -15.81
N SER A 473 -2.31 -29.43 -16.06
CA SER A 473 -2.51 -30.79 -16.57
C SER A 473 -1.77 -31.04 -17.88
N LYS A 474 -1.38 -32.30 -18.13
CA LYS A 474 -0.62 -32.72 -19.32
C LYS A 474 -1.29 -32.27 -20.64
N LYS A 475 -2.63 -32.19 -20.66
CA LYS A 475 -3.42 -31.70 -21.80
C LYS A 475 -3.29 -30.19 -22.02
N ALA A 476 -3.26 -29.38 -20.97
CA ALA A 476 -3.07 -27.93 -21.12
C ALA A 476 -1.66 -27.58 -21.62
N LYS A 477 -0.63 -28.34 -21.22
CA LYS A 477 0.73 -28.23 -21.81
C LYS A 477 0.73 -28.60 -23.30
N GLN A 478 -0.03 -29.63 -23.69
CA GLN A 478 -0.22 -29.98 -25.10
C GLN A 478 -0.93 -28.87 -25.89
N GLU A 479 -2.00 -28.28 -25.34
CA GLU A 479 -2.75 -27.20 -25.99
C GLU A 479 -1.90 -25.93 -26.17
N ILE A 480 -1.03 -25.58 -25.20
CA ILE A 480 -0.04 -24.50 -25.33
C ILE A 480 1.02 -24.83 -26.40
N SER A 481 1.55 -26.05 -26.42
CA SER A 481 2.52 -26.48 -27.44
C SER A 481 1.93 -26.43 -28.85
N ASN A 482 0.66 -26.83 -29.01
CA ASN A 482 -0.03 -26.77 -30.29
C ASN A 482 -0.21 -25.31 -30.74
N ILE A 483 -0.65 -24.41 -29.85
CA ILE A 483 -0.76 -22.97 -30.14
C ILE A 483 0.58 -22.36 -30.57
N SER A 484 1.70 -22.78 -29.97
CA SER A 484 3.03 -22.34 -30.37
C SER A 484 3.39 -22.81 -31.79
N ASN A 485 3.06 -24.06 -32.13
CA ASN A 485 3.32 -24.62 -33.46
C ASN A 485 2.41 -23.97 -34.53
N ASP A 486 1.15 -23.71 -34.22
CA ASP A 486 0.21 -23.01 -35.10
C ASP A 486 0.72 -21.58 -35.41
N LEU A 487 1.28 -20.88 -34.42
CA LEU A 487 1.87 -19.55 -34.58
C LEU A 487 3.16 -19.55 -35.42
N SER A 488 3.99 -20.60 -35.35
CA SER A 488 5.16 -20.74 -36.24
C SER A 488 4.81 -21.16 -37.67
N ASN A 489 3.66 -21.79 -37.88
CA ASN A 489 3.18 -22.21 -39.20
C ASN A 489 2.41 -21.10 -39.96
N LEU A 490 2.13 -19.96 -39.32
CA LEU A 490 1.51 -18.80 -39.96
C LEU A 490 2.53 -17.96 -40.74
N SER A 491 2.12 -17.51 -41.93
CA SER A 491 2.85 -16.63 -42.86
C SER A 491 3.48 -15.40 -42.16
N ASN A 492 4.57 -14.88 -42.75
CA ASN A 492 5.44 -13.90 -42.13
C ASN A 492 4.91 -12.45 -42.10
N THR A 493 3.64 -12.21 -42.44
CA THR A 493 3.05 -10.88 -42.24
C THR A 493 2.57 -10.69 -40.80
N VAL A 494 2.90 -9.53 -40.21
CA VAL A 494 2.39 -9.13 -38.89
C VAL A 494 0.86 -9.01 -38.91
N GLU A 495 0.29 -8.63 -40.05
CA GLU A 495 -1.14 -8.38 -40.22
C GLU A 495 -1.99 -9.66 -40.16
N GLU A 496 -1.52 -10.79 -40.73
CA GLU A 496 -2.20 -12.09 -40.61
C GLU A 496 -2.15 -12.61 -39.16
N LYS A 497 -1.00 -12.47 -38.50
CA LYS A 497 -0.82 -12.86 -37.10
C LYS A 497 -1.69 -11.99 -36.17
N ALA A 498 -1.79 -10.68 -36.43
CA ALA A 498 -2.70 -9.77 -35.75
C ALA A 498 -4.18 -10.13 -35.98
N LYS A 499 -4.60 -10.40 -37.23
CA LYS A 499 -5.98 -10.83 -37.56
C LYS A 499 -6.36 -12.14 -36.88
N TRP A 500 -5.45 -13.11 -36.80
CA TRP A 500 -5.66 -14.37 -36.07
C TRP A 500 -5.83 -14.14 -34.56
N ILE A 501 -4.93 -13.35 -33.95
CA ILE A 501 -5.01 -12.98 -32.54
C ILE A 501 -6.32 -12.23 -32.24
N PHE A 502 -6.69 -11.26 -33.05
CA PHE A 502 -7.90 -10.44 -32.88
C PHE A 502 -9.19 -11.28 -32.97
N ASN A 503 -9.28 -12.18 -33.96
CA ASN A 503 -10.41 -13.10 -34.08
C ASN A 503 -10.47 -14.12 -32.93
N LYS A 504 -9.33 -14.52 -32.35
CA LYS A 504 -9.29 -15.38 -31.15
C LYS A 504 -9.67 -14.61 -29.88
N LEU A 505 -9.32 -13.32 -29.78
CA LEU A 505 -9.66 -12.45 -28.65
C LEU A 505 -11.14 -12.01 -28.64
N LYS A 506 -11.83 -12.01 -29.79
CA LYS A 506 -13.30 -11.85 -29.85
C LYS A 506 -14.07 -12.89 -29.03
N GLY A 507 -13.45 -14.02 -28.66
CA GLY A 507 -14.02 -15.03 -27.75
C GLY A 507 -13.80 -14.76 -26.26
N LYS A 508 -13.16 -13.65 -25.85
CA LYS A 508 -13.09 -13.25 -24.44
C LYS A 508 -14.35 -12.46 -24.06
N PRO A 509 -15.05 -12.81 -22.96
CA PRO A 509 -16.25 -12.08 -22.54
C PRO A 509 -15.91 -10.64 -22.11
N THR A 510 -16.74 -9.69 -22.55
CA THR A 510 -16.59 -8.25 -22.29
C THR A 510 -17.26 -7.76 -21.00
N LYS A 511 -17.91 -8.68 -20.25
CA LYS A 511 -18.73 -8.40 -19.06
C LYS A 511 -18.19 -9.22 -17.88
N SER A 512 -18.65 -8.93 -16.65
CA SER A 512 -18.40 -9.83 -15.53
C SER A 512 -19.35 -11.04 -15.58
N LEU A 513 -18.97 -12.16 -14.97
CA LEU A 513 -19.86 -13.33 -14.87
C LEU A 513 -21.16 -13.02 -14.11
N PRO A 514 -21.14 -12.26 -12.98
CA PRO A 514 -22.37 -11.75 -12.36
C PRO A 514 -23.29 -11.00 -13.33
N ASP A 515 -22.76 -10.13 -14.19
CA ASP A 515 -23.58 -9.35 -15.12
C ASP A 515 -24.18 -10.24 -16.23
N LEU A 516 -23.36 -11.12 -16.81
CA LEU A 516 -23.82 -12.12 -17.78
C LEU A 516 -24.94 -13.00 -17.20
N LEU A 517 -24.81 -13.42 -15.94
CA LEU A 517 -25.87 -14.22 -15.29
C LEU A 517 -27.16 -13.40 -15.11
N ARG A 518 -27.08 -12.12 -14.75
CA ARG A 518 -28.27 -11.25 -14.67
C ARG A 518 -28.96 -11.09 -16.03
N GLU A 519 -28.23 -10.94 -17.13
CA GLU A 519 -28.80 -10.87 -18.49
C GLU A 519 -29.60 -12.13 -18.85
N TYR A 520 -29.10 -13.30 -18.44
CA TYR A 520 -29.81 -14.57 -18.58
C TYR A 520 -30.81 -14.86 -17.43
N ASN A 521 -31.17 -13.87 -16.62
CA ASN A 521 -32.10 -13.97 -15.48
C ASN A 521 -31.73 -15.10 -14.49
N LEU A 522 -30.43 -15.27 -14.23
CA LEU A 522 -29.88 -16.17 -13.23
C LEU A 522 -29.21 -15.35 -12.11
N PRO A 523 -29.28 -15.81 -10.84
CA PRO A 523 -28.67 -15.12 -9.72
C PRO A 523 -27.15 -15.29 -9.75
N CYS A 524 -26.40 -14.24 -9.40
CA CYS A 524 -24.94 -14.24 -9.51
C CYS A 524 -24.24 -15.24 -8.57
N GLY A 525 -24.83 -15.54 -7.40
CA GLY A 525 -24.37 -16.60 -6.49
C GLY A 525 -24.71 -18.03 -6.93
N LEU A 526 -25.00 -18.26 -8.22
CA LEU A 526 -25.07 -19.59 -8.84
C LEU A 526 -23.72 -20.34 -8.79
N PHE A 527 -22.62 -19.57 -8.74
CA PHE A 527 -21.24 -20.02 -8.60
C PHE A 527 -20.61 -19.35 -7.36
N PRO A 528 -19.52 -19.91 -6.79
CA PRO A 528 -18.86 -19.31 -5.63
C PRO A 528 -18.09 -18.03 -6.00
N GLN A 529 -17.59 -17.33 -4.98
CA GLN A 529 -16.86 -16.07 -5.13
C GLN A 529 -15.44 -16.26 -5.70
N ASN A 530 -14.80 -17.41 -5.44
CA ASN A 530 -13.41 -17.71 -5.79
C ASN A 530 -13.21 -18.27 -7.22
N ILE A 531 -13.96 -17.75 -8.20
CA ILE A 531 -13.83 -18.13 -9.62
C ILE A 531 -12.52 -17.58 -10.19
N THR A 532 -11.78 -18.42 -10.93
CA THR A 532 -10.51 -18.01 -11.56
C THR A 532 -10.75 -17.22 -12.84
N CYS A 533 -11.65 -17.70 -13.70
CA CYS A 533 -12.05 -17.06 -14.96
C CYS A 533 -13.27 -17.78 -15.57
N TYR A 534 -13.78 -17.28 -16.70
CA TYR A 534 -14.79 -17.97 -17.50
C TYR A 534 -14.61 -17.73 -19.00
N GLU A 535 -15.13 -18.65 -19.82
CA GLU A 535 -15.33 -18.52 -21.26
C GLU A 535 -16.84 -18.40 -21.54
N PHE A 536 -17.23 -17.58 -22.49
CA PHE A 536 -18.61 -17.53 -22.99
C PHE A 536 -18.63 -17.38 -24.51
N ASP A 537 -19.38 -18.27 -25.16
CA ASP A 537 -19.60 -18.28 -26.60
C ASP A 537 -21.03 -17.82 -26.87
N GLU A 538 -21.19 -16.58 -27.33
CA GLU A 538 -22.50 -15.96 -27.60
C GLU A 538 -23.29 -16.75 -28.66
N SER A 539 -22.61 -17.30 -29.68
CA SER A 539 -23.23 -17.93 -30.85
C SER A 539 -24.09 -19.16 -30.51
N ASN A 540 -23.78 -19.82 -29.40
CA ASN A 540 -24.51 -20.97 -28.87
C ASN A 540 -24.81 -20.85 -27.36
N SER A 541 -24.67 -19.64 -26.81
CA SER A 541 -24.87 -19.30 -25.39
C SER A 541 -24.18 -20.25 -24.39
N LYS A 542 -22.97 -20.74 -24.72
CA LYS A 542 -22.28 -21.75 -23.93
C LYS A 542 -21.30 -21.12 -22.95
N LEU A 543 -21.51 -21.42 -21.67
CA LEU A 543 -20.73 -20.94 -20.54
C LEU A 543 -19.77 -22.05 -20.05
N ILE A 544 -18.52 -21.68 -19.78
CA ILE A 544 -17.55 -22.52 -19.08
C ILE A 544 -16.92 -21.70 -17.96
N VAL A 545 -17.05 -22.14 -16.71
CA VAL A 545 -16.53 -21.46 -15.50
C VAL A 545 -15.39 -22.28 -14.92
N TYR A 546 -14.31 -21.61 -14.52
CA TYR A 546 -13.11 -22.25 -13.95
C TYR A 546 -12.95 -21.91 -12.47
N LEU A 547 -12.64 -22.93 -11.67
CA LEU A 547 -12.44 -22.85 -10.23
C LEU A 547 -11.05 -23.37 -9.87
N PRO A 548 -10.36 -22.78 -8.86
CA PRO A 548 -8.97 -23.10 -8.54
C PRO A 548 -8.81 -24.52 -7.97
N SER A 549 -9.86 -25.06 -7.34
CA SER A 549 -9.91 -26.39 -6.75
C SER A 549 -11.31 -27.00 -6.91
N THR A 550 -11.46 -28.29 -6.56
CA THR A 550 -12.80 -28.87 -6.37
C THR A 550 -13.29 -28.43 -4.99
N CYS A 551 -14.46 -27.81 -4.92
CA CYS A 551 -14.97 -27.16 -3.72
C CYS A 551 -16.43 -27.51 -3.43
N GLU A 552 -16.86 -27.30 -2.19
CA GLU A 552 -18.24 -27.47 -1.74
C GLU A 552 -18.86 -26.16 -1.22
N ILE A 553 -20.12 -25.93 -1.59
CA ILE A 553 -20.96 -24.84 -1.08
C ILE A 553 -22.12 -25.46 -0.30
N CYS A 554 -22.27 -25.05 0.96
CA CYS A 554 -23.39 -25.42 1.81
C CYS A 554 -24.53 -24.38 1.66
N PHE A 555 -25.73 -24.85 1.31
CA PHE A 555 -26.90 -23.99 1.08
C PHE A 555 -27.64 -23.65 2.39
N LYS A 556 -28.52 -22.64 2.38
CA LYS A 556 -29.35 -22.24 3.54
C LYS A 556 -30.24 -23.38 4.08
N ASP A 557 -30.53 -24.39 3.26
CA ASP A 557 -31.27 -25.61 3.60
C ASP A 557 -30.36 -26.76 4.09
N SER A 558 -29.10 -26.47 4.43
CA SER A 558 -28.03 -27.42 4.75
C SER A 558 -27.68 -28.42 3.64
N SER A 559 -28.19 -28.24 2.41
CA SER A 559 -27.87 -29.14 1.30
C SER A 559 -26.55 -28.74 0.63
N VAL A 560 -25.70 -29.71 0.32
CA VAL A 560 -24.34 -29.43 -0.19
C VAL A 560 -24.24 -29.64 -1.69
N MET A 561 -23.53 -28.74 -2.37
CA MET A 561 -23.22 -28.77 -3.79
C MET A 561 -21.70 -28.81 -3.99
N ARG A 562 -21.20 -29.82 -4.73
CA ARG A 562 -19.79 -29.95 -5.10
C ARG A 562 -19.59 -29.46 -6.53
N TYR A 563 -18.63 -28.55 -6.71
CA TYR A 563 -18.20 -27.99 -7.99
C TYR A 563 -16.82 -28.55 -8.34
N ALA A 564 -16.64 -28.99 -9.58
CA ALA A 564 -15.33 -29.32 -10.14
C ALA A 564 -14.59 -28.06 -10.60
N THR A 565 -13.27 -28.17 -10.80
CA THR A 565 -12.39 -27.10 -11.33
C THR A 565 -12.81 -26.53 -12.69
N ARG A 566 -13.68 -27.24 -13.43
CA ARG A 566 -14.30 -26.76 -14.68
C ARG A 566 -15.77 -27.14 -14.71
N VAL A 567 -16.65 -26.15 -14.66
CA VAL A 567 -18.11 -26.30 -14.80
C VAL A 567 -18.53 -25.80 -16.18
N LYS A 568 -19.53 -26.45 -16.79
CA LYS A 568 -20.03 -26.10 -18.13
C LYS A 568 -21.55 -26.12 -18.17
N GLY A 569 -22.14 -25.35 -19.08
CA GLY A 569 -23.54 -25.46 -19.47
C GLY A 569 -23.90 -24.50 -20.61
N THR A 570 -25.14 -24.58 -21.08
CA THR A 570 -25.72 -23.62 -22.03
C THR A 570 -26.69 -22.71 -21.29
N LEU A 571 -26.45 -21.41 -21.36
CA LEU A 571 -27.31 -20.38 -20.81
C LEU A 571 -28.56 -20.18 -21.68
N SER A 572 -29.68 -19.92 -21.01
CA SER A 572 -30.98 -19.57 -21.57
C SER A 572 -31.76 -18.80 -20.49
N ARG A 573 -32.81 -18.04 -20.87
CA ARG A 573 -33.48 -17.14 -19.91
C ARG A 573 -34.04 -17.92 -18.72
N GLY A 574 -33.52 -17.63 -17.52
CA GLY A 574 -33.85 -18.28 -16.26
C GLY A 574 -33.23 -19.66 -16.07
N LYS A 575 -32.28 -20.11 -16.91
CA LYS A 575 -31.88 -21.54 -16.98
C LYS A 575 -30.46 -21.79 -17.49
N LEU A 576 -29.72 -22.64 -16.77
CA LEU A 576 -28.48 -23.28 -17.23
C LEU A 576 -28.76 -24.76 -17.56
N ALA A 577 -28.60 -25.13 -18.83
CA ALA A 577 -28.86 -26.47 -19.34
C ALA A 577 -27.58 -27.25 -19.65
N GLY A 578 -27.68 -28.59 -19.81
CA GLY A 578 -26.55 -29.43 -20.21
C GLY A 578 -25.39 -29.45 -19.22
N VAL A 579 -25.70 -29.27 -17.92
CA VAL A 579 -24.70 -28.98 -16.89
C VAL A 579 -23.68 -30.10 -16.75
N ASP A 580 -22.41 -29.73 -16.66
CA ASP A 580 -21.30 -30.64 -16.35
C ASP A 580 -20.37 -30.02 -15.30
N GLY A 581 -19.73 -30.85 -14.49
CA GLY A 581 -18.88 -30.41 -13.37
C GLY A 581 -19.60 -30.08 -12.05
N MET A 582 -20.93 -30.18 -11.96
CA MET A 582 -21.69 -29.97 -10.69
C MET A 582 -22.37 -31.25 -10.18
N LYS A 583 -22.32 -31.47 -8.86
CA LYS A 583 -23.01 -32.57 -8.16
C LYS A 583 -23.69 -32.08 -6.88
N THR A 584 -24.85 -32.64 -6.54
CA THR A 584 -25.53 -32.40 -5.24
C THR A 584 -25.53 -33.67 -4.39
N LYS A 585 -25.39 -33.51 -3.07
CA LYS A 585 -25.47 -34.61 -2.08
C LYS A 585 -26.95 -34.93 -1.81
N VAL A 586 -27.31 -36.22 -1.77
CA VAL A 586 -28.67 -36.67 -1.38
C VAL A 586 -28.59 -37.92 -0.49
N LEU A 587 -27.92 -38.95 -1.00
CA LEU A 587 -27.46 -40.15 -0.26
C LEU A 587 -26.08 -40.50 -0.81
N VAL A 588 -26.01 -40.64 -2.14
CA VAL A 588 -24.79 -40.52 -2.95
C VAL A 588 -24.71 -39.14 -3.61
N TRP A 589 -23.57 -38.83 -4.22
CA TRP A 589 -23.36 -37.64 -5.05
C TRP A 589 -23.98 -37.82 -6.44
N VAL A 590 -25.02 -37.04 -6.77
CA VAL A 590 -25.72 -37.11 -8.06
C VAL A 590 -25.35 -35.92 -8.94
N LYS A 591 -25.03 -36.17 -10.22
CA LYS A 591 -24.74 -35.11 -11.20
C LYS A 591 -25.98 -34.24 -11.43
N VAL A 592 -25.78 -32.91 -11.38
CA VAL A 592 -26.74 -31.90 -11.81
C VAL A 592 -26.73 -31.85 -13.35
N THR A 593 -27.91 -31.83 -13.98
CA THR A 593 -28.07 -31.83 -15.44
C THR A 593 -28.64 -30.52 -15.97
N SER A 594 -29.41 -29.80 -15.15
CA SER A 594 -29.88 -28.44 -15.44
C SER A 594 -30.29 -27.71 -14.16
N ILE A 595 -30.30 -26.38 -14.22
CA ILE A 595 -30.65 -25.47 -13.14
C ILE A 595 -31.63 -24.44 -13.72
N ASN A 596 -32.73 -24.15 -13.03
CA ASN A 596 -33.81 -23.30 -13.54
C ASN A 596 -34.33 -22.42 -12.39
N VAL A 597 -34.73 -21.17 -12.63
CA VAL A 597 -35.46 -20.37 -11.62
C VAL A 597 -36.85 -20.95 -11.36
N GLU A 598 -37.34 -20.87 -10.12
CA GLU A 598 -38.71 -21.31 -9.76
C GLU A 598 -39.78 -20.39 -10.34
N SER A 599 -39.53 -19.08 -10.36
CA SER A 599 -40.27 -18.12 -11.20
C SER A 599 -39.43 -16.86 -11.40
N TYR A 600 -39.82 -16.01 -12.36
CA TYR A 600 -39.20 -14.70 -12.59
C TYR A 600 -39.39 -13.70 -11.41
N LYS A 601 -40.08 -14.09 -10.33
CA LYS A 601 -40.28 -13.31 -9.11
C LYS A 601 -39.84 -14.08 -7.85
N SER A 602 -38.92 -15.03 -7.96
CA SER A 602 -38.48 -15.83 -6.82
C SER A 602 -37.00 -16.21 -6.87
N ASP A 603 -36.31 -15.87 -5.79
CA ASP A 603 -34.90 -16.14 -5.46
C ASP A 603 -34.67 -17.62 -5.08
N LYS A 604 -35.17 -18.53 -5.93
CA LYS A 604 -35.09 -19.98 -5.77
C LYS A 604 -34.75 -20.66 -7.09
N LEU A 605 -33.89 -21.67 -7.00
CA LEU A 605 -33.41 -22.46 -8.14
C LEU A 605 -33.80 -23.93 -7.98
N TRP A 606 -34.42 -24.50 -9.01
CA TRP A 606 -34.62 -25.94 -9.19
C TRP A 606 -33.38 -26.58 -9.82
N PHE A 607 -32.67 -27.38 -9.02
CA PHE A 607 -31.55 -28.19 -9.47
C PHE A 607 -32.08 -29.58 -9.87
N ASN A 608 -32.03 -29.88 -11.17
CA ASN A 608 -32.37 -31.19 -11.71
C ASN A 608 -31.16 -32.12 -11.62
N ALA A 609 -31.32 -33.29 -11.00
CA ALA A 609 -30.25 -34.26 -10.80
C ALA A 609 -30.67 -35.68 -11.16
N GLY A 610 -29.84 -36.37 -11.95
CA GLY A 610 -30.14 -37.70 -12.49
C GLY A 610 -31.36 -37.72 -13.41
N VAL A 611 -32.04 -38.88 -13.48
CA VAL A 611 -33.07 -39.17 -14.50
C VAL A 611 -34.42 -38.52 -14.21
N LYS A 612 -34.81 -38.31 -12.94
CA LYS A 612 -36.15 -37.79 -12.59
C LYS A 612 -36.29 -37.20 -11.17
N LYS A 613 -35.24 -36.56 -10.63
CA LYS A 613 -35.31 -35.86 -9.32
C LYS A 613 -34.95 -34.39 -9.47
N SER A 614 -35.90 -33.51 -9.16
CA SER A 614 -35.69 -32.07 -9.04
C SER A 614 -35.80 -31.67 -7.56
N ARG A 615 -35.00 -30.70 -7.12
CA ARG A 615 -35.13 -30.07 -5.79
C ARG A 615 -34.94 -28.56 -5.92
N SER A 616 -35.86 -27.80 -5.34
CA SER A 616 -35.69 -26.37 -5.14
C SER A 616 -34.70 -26.13 -4.01
N LYS A 617 -33.82 -25.15 -4.20
CA LYS A 617 -32.96 -24.57 -3.18
C LYS A 617 -33.16 -23.06 -3.19
N VAL A 618 -33.04 -22.42 -2.04
CA VAL A 618 -32.96 -20.94 -1.98
C VAL A 618 -31.68 -20.51 -2.67
N ALA A 619 -31.80 -19.57 -3.59
CA ALA A 619 -30.69 -19.05 -4.38
C ALA A 619 -29.88 -18.01 -3.60
N TYR A 620 -28.78 -17.58 -4.20
CA TYR A 620 -27.90 -16.55 -3.63
C TYR A 620 -27.78 -15.36 -4.57
N GLU A 621 -28.28 -14.21 -4.12
CA GLU A 621 -28.08 -12.90 -4.77
C GLU A 621 -26.66 -12.33 -4.55
N ILE A 622 -25.83 -13.03 -3.76
CA ILE A 622 -24.45 -12.66 -3.47
C ILE A 622 -23.62 -13.95 -3.57
N PRO A 623 -22.49 -13.97 -4.31
CA PRO A 623 -21.54 -15.08 -4.28
C PRO A 623 -21.07 -15.44 -2.86
N ARG A 624 -20.52 -16.64 -2.69
CA ARG A 624 -20.06 -17.15 -1.39
C ARG A 624 -18.70 -17.80 -1.49
N ASP A 625 -17.96 -17.74 -0.40
CA ASP A 625 -16.78 -18.58 -0.19
C ASP A 625 -17.15 -20.06 -0.31
N ALA A 626 -16.23 -20.85 -0.87
CA ALA A 626 -16.38 -22.29 -1.02
C ALA A 626 -15.21 -23.00 -0.35
N VAL A 627 -15.53 -24.00 0.46
CA VAL A 627 -14.55 -24.80 1.21
C VAL A 627 -13.94 -25.83 0.25
N LYS A 628 -12.65 -26.13 0.35
CA LYS A 628 -12.06 -27.21 -0.47
C LYS A 628 -12.65 -28.56 -0.06
N VAL A 629 -12.74 -29.50 -0.99
CA VAL A 629 -13.19 -30.87 -0.69
C VAL A 629 -12.23 -31.64 0.23
N GLU A 630 -11.01 -31.14 0.42
CA GLU A 630 -10.03 -31.63 1.41
C GLU A 630 -10.24 -31.06 2.83
N GLU A 631 -11.10 -30.05 2.98
CA GLU A 631 -11.33 -29.26 4.21
C GLU A 631 -12.77 -29.41 4.75
N PHE A 632 -13.57 -30.34 4.21
CA PHE A 632 -15.03 -30.45 4.40
C PHE A 632 -15.54 -31.90 4.53
#